data_AF-A0A0G4NQS1-F1
#
_entry.id   AF-A0A0G4NQS1-F1
#
_cell.length_a   1.000
_cell.length_b   1.000
_cell.length_c   1.000
_cell.angle_alpha   90.00
_cell.angle_beta   90.00
_cell.angle_gamma   90.00
#
_symmetry.space_group_name_H-M   'P 1'
#
loop_
_entity.id
_entity.type
_entity.pdbx_description
1 polymer ?
#
loop_
_entity_poly.entity_id
_entity_poly.type
_entity_poly.pdbx_seq_one_letter_code
_entity_poly.pdbx_strand_id
1 'polypeptide(L)'
;DSERPWVTHEDKVYDITDWIGAHPGGDVILRAAGGSIDPYWNIFTVHKAPYVREILAQYMIGLIDVADLVDGQPPAELIEDPFRDDPARDQRLVIMTSKPRNAETPLDELAETFVTPQELFYVRNHMWVPKVEDPKQHTLTIELLDGTTKDYTVEDLKTKT
;
A
#
# COMPACT_ATOMS: atom_id res chain seq x y z
N ASP A 1 4.39 9.47 16.30
CA ASP A 1 5.10 8.23 15.97
C ASP A 1 5.97 7.76 17.12
N SER A 2 6.10 6.45 17.29
CA SER A 2 6.94 5.82 18.32
C SER A 2 8.37 5.65 17.78
N GLU A 3 9.38 5.84 18.62
CA GLU A 3 10.79 5.52 18.29
C GLU A 3 11.05 4.02 18.16
N ARG A 4 10.15 3.19 18.69
CA ARG A 4 10.23 1.72 18.63
C ARG A 4 8.89 1.14 18.16
N PRO A 5 8.60 1.21 16.85
CA PRO A 5 7.40 0.61 16.29
C PRO A 5 7.47 -0.91 16.36
N TRP A 6 6.41 -1.52 16.85
CA TRP A 6 6.22 -2.95 16.91
C TRP A 6 4.99 -3.36 16.12
N VAL A 7 4.91 -4.63 15.74
CA VAL A 7 3.74 -5.21 15.06
C VAL A 7 3.44 -6.59 15.63
N THR A 8 2.24 -7.12 15.35
CA THR A 8 1.88 -8.49 15.68
C THR A 8 1.64 -9.34 14.44
N HIS A 9 1.93 -10.62 14.56
CA HIS A 9 1.56 -11.65 13.59
C HIS A 9 1.20 -12.89 14.38
N GLU A 10 -0.03 -13.39 14.21
CA GLU A 10 -0.58 -14.42 15.10
C GLU A 10 -0.45 -13.98 16.57
N ASP A 11 0.07 -14.85 17.44
CA ASP A 11 0.28 -14.64 18.88
C ASP A 11 1.63 -13.99 19.23
N LYS A 12 2.39 -13.49 18.25
CA LYS A 12 3.77 -13.00 18.44
C LYS A 12 3.89 -11.50 18.22
N VAL A 13 4.82 -10.89 18.95
CA VAL A 13 5.16 -9.46 18.90
C VAL A 13 6.55 -9.29 18.31
N TYR A 14 6.69 -8.32 17.41
CA TYR A 14 7.93 -8.06 16.66
C TYR A 14 8.31 -6.58 16.74
N ASP A 15 9.56 -6.28 17.08
CA ASP A 15 10.13 -4.93 16.98
C ASP A 15 10.71 -4.74 15.58
N ILE A 16 10.06 -3.93 14.76
CA ILE A 16 10.45 -3.73 13.36
C ILE A 16 11.34 -2.50 13.15
N THR A 17 11.82 -1.86 14.22
CA THR A 17 12.57 -0.59 14.17
C THR A 17 13.71 -0.65 13.15
N ASP A 18 14.56 -1.68 13.24
CA ASP A 18 15.73 -1.82 12.37
C ASP A 18 15.40 -2.34 10.96
N TRP A 19 14.18 -2.85 10.74
CA TRP A 19 13.75 -3.39 9.44
C TRP A 19 13.12 -2.33 8.53
N ILE A 20 12.56 -1.24 9.08
CA ILE A 20 11.78 -0.26 8.31
C ILE A 20 12.54 0.26 7.08
N GLY A 21 13.80 0.66 7.24
CA GLY A 21 14.59 1.21 6.14
C GLY A 21 14.93 0.20 5.03
N ALA A 22 14.84 -1.10 5.32
CA ALA A 22 15.08 -2.17 4.36
C ALA A 22 13.79 -2.74 3.74
N HIS A 23 12.62 -2.34 4.26
CA HIS A 23 11.34 -2.89 3.83
C HIS A 23 11.03 -2.53 2.36
N PRO A 24 10.77 -3.52 1.47
CA PRO A 24 10.30 -3.23 0.12
C PRO A 24 8.95 -2.50 0.14
N GLY A 25 8.92 -1.27 -0.39
CA GLY A 25 7.76 -0.37 -0.28
C GLY A 25 7.88 0.71 0.79
N GLY A 26 9.05 0.79 1.46
CA GLY A 26 9.41 1.87 2.39
C GLY A 26 8.49 1.92 3.60
N ASP A 27 8.19 3.14 4.04
CA ASP A 27 7.46 3.47 5.26
C ASP A 27 6.01 2.96 5.29
N VAL A 28 5.50 2.34 4.22
CA VAL A 28 4.18 1.70 4.19
C VAL A 28 4.01 0.67 5.30
N ILE A 29 5.10 0.01 5.74
CA ILE A 29 5.09 -0.92 6.88
C ILE A 29 4.60 -0.28 8.18
N LEU A 30 4.84 1.03 8.36
CA LEU A 30 4.44 1.77 9.57
C LEU A 30 2.92 1.85 9.75
N ARG A 31 2.13 1.59 8.69
CA ARG A 31 0.66 1.51 8.81
C ARG A 31 0.19 0.36 9.70
N ALA A 32 1.02 -0.65 9.89
CA ALA A 32 0.74 -1.74 10.81
C ALA A 32 1.33 -1.51 12.21
N ALA A 33 2.07 -0.41 12.43
CA ALA A 33 2.72 -0.16 13.72
C ALA A 33 1.67 -0.10 14.86
N GLY A 34 1.91 -0.89 15.90
CA GLY A 34 1.02 -1.08 17.04
C GLY A 34 -0.09 -2.11 16.82
N GLY A 35 -0.20 -2.71 15.64
CA GLY A 35 -1.28 -3.63 15.28
C GLY A 35 -0.83 -4.89 14.54
N SER A 36 -1.82 -5.68 14.10
CA SER A 36 -1.57 -6.93 13.36
C SER A 36 -1.23 -6.69 11.90
N ILE A 37 -0.23 -7.41 11.38
CA ILE A 37 0.11 -7.43 9.95
C ILE A 37 -0.76 -8.39 9.13
N ASP A 38 -1.56 -9.26 9.78
CA ASP A 38 -2.30 -10.34 9.12
C ASP A 38 -3.27 -9.85 8.03
N PRO A 39 -4.08 -8.80 8.26
CA PRO A 39 -4.97 -8.30 7.22
C PRO A 39 -4.21 -7.71 6.03
N TYR A 40 -3.05 -7.08 6.28
CA TYR A 40 -2.18 -6.59 5.21
C TYR A 40 -1.60 -7.73 4.38
N TRP A 41 -1.16 -8.82 5.02
CA TRP A 41 -0.63 -10.01 4.33
C TRP A 41 -1.70 -10.74 3.51
N ASN A 42 -2.97 -10.60 3.87
CA ASN A 42 -4.08 -11.10 3.05
C ASN A 42 -4.30 -10.31 1.76
N ILE A 43 -3.95 -9.02 1.76
CA ILE A 43 -3.99 -8.15 0.58
C ILE A 43 -2.71 -8.32 -0.24
N PHE A 44 -1.56 -8.20 0.41
CA PHE A 44 -0.24 -8.27 -0.19
C PHE A 44 0.36 -9.66 0.02
N THR A 45 -0.11 -10.62 -0.76
CA THR A 45 0.20 -12.05 -0.59
C THR A 45 1.67 -12.41 -0.75
N VAL A 46 2.51 -11.52 -1.30
CA VAL A 46 3.97 -11.68 -1.35
C VAL A 46 4.57 -11.95 0.03
N HIS A 47 3.99 -11.38 1.08
CA HIS A 47 4.45 -11.57 2.45
C HIS A 47 4.19 -12.98 3.00
N LYS A 48 3.34 -13.78 2.34
CA LYS A 48 3.12 -15.18 2.70
C LYS A 48 4.27 -16.09 2.28
N ALA A 49 5.25 -15.60 1.53
CA ALA A 49 6.42 -16.36 1.11
C ALA A 49 7.27 -16.78 2.33
N PRO A 50 7.85 -18.01 2.35
CA PRO A 50 8.60 -18.52 3.49
C PRO A 50 9.75 -17.60 3.96
N TYR A 51 10.52 -17.05 3.03
CA TYR A 51 11.65 -16.18 3.35
C TYR A 51 11.23 -14.90 4.09
N VAL A 52 10.01 -14.39 3.87
CA VAL A 52 9.51 -13.20 4.60
C VAL A 52 9.26 -13.55 6.06
N ARG A 53 8.78 -14.77 6.35
CA ARG A 53 8.61 -15.26 7.72
C ARG A 53 9.95 -15.47 8.41
N GLU A 54 10.97 -15.92 7.69
CA GLU A 54 12.34 -16.06 8.20
C GLU A 54 12.97 -14.70 8.56
N ILE A 55 12.71 -13.66 7.75
CA ILE A 55 13.09 -12.28 8.08
C ILE A 55 12.34 -11.82 9.32
N LEU A 56 11.01 -11.92 9.34
CA LEU A 56 10.18 -11.46 10.46
C LEU A 56 10.58 -12.12 11.79
N ALA A 57 10.91 -13.42 11.78
CA ALA A 57 11.33 -14.15 12.97
C ALA A 57 12.56 -13.57 13.67
N GLN A 58 13.46 -12.88 12.95
CA GLN A 58 14.64 -12.24 13.52
C GLN A 58 14.31 -11.06 14.43
N TYR A 59 13.09 -10.51 14.28
CA TYR A 59 12.60 -9.32 14.98
C TYR A 59 11.65 -9.65 16.13
N MET A 60 11.44 -10.94 16.45
CA MET A 60 10.52 -11.38 17.50
C MET A 60 11.04 -10.97 18.89
N ILE A 61 10.20 -10.28 19.65
CA ILE A 61 10.53 -9.79 21.00
C ILE A 61 9.68 -10.42 22.11
N GLY A 62 8.61 -11.13 21.77
CA GLY A 62 7.76 -11.77 22.77
C GLY A 62 6.48 -12.37 22.22
N LEU A 63 5.70 -12.95 23.14
CA LEU A 63 4.36 -13.49 22.90
C LEU A 63 3.33 -12.57 23.54
N ILE A 64 2.14 -12.54 22.94
CA ILE A 64 0.97 -11.88 23.52
C ILE A 64 0.48 -12.75 24.70
N ASP A 65 0.07 -12.11 25.80
CA ASP A 65 -0.47 -12.84 26.95
C ASP A 65 -1.76 -13.57 26.54
N VAL A 66 -1.95 -14.78 27.04
CA VAL A 66 -3.15 -15.60 26.74
C VAL A 66 -4.43 -14.88 27.14
N ALA A 67 -4.39 -14.05 28.19
CA ALA A 67 -5.53 -13.25 28.63
C ALA A 67 -5.94 -12.17 27.61
N ASP A 68 -5.02 -11.74 26.75
CA ASP A 68 -5.24 -10.72 25.73
C ASP A 68 -5.63 -11.33 24.36
N LEU A 69 -5.67 -12.66 24.24
CA LEU A 69 -6.05 -13.35 23.02
C LEU A 69 -7.57 -13.61 22.96
N VAL A 70 -8.17 -13.38 21.79
CA VAL A 70 -9.54 -13.77 21.43
C VAL A 70 -9.44 -14.88 20.38
N ASP A 71 -9.97 -16.06 20.69
CA ASP A 71 -9.86 -17.27 19.82
C ASP A 71 -8.42 -17.61 19.40
N GLY A 72 -7.45 -17.33 20.28
CA GLY A 72 -6.03 -17.59 20.03
C GLY A 72 -5.35 -16.57 19.11
N GLN A 73 -5.97 -15.41 18.88
CA GLN A 73 -5.43 -14.31 18.09
C GLN A 73 -5.53 -12.99 18.89
N PRO A 74 -4.63 -12.01 18.66
CA PRO A 74 -4.83 -10.67 19.19
C PRO A 74 -6.22 -10.14 18.83
N PRO A 75 -6.80 -9.26 19.66
CA PRO A 75 -8.10 -8.67 19.36
C PRO A 75 -8.00 -8.01 17.99
N ALA A 76 -8.98 -8.28 17.12
CA ALA A 76 -9.05 -7.65 15.81
C ALA A 76 -9.37 -6.16 15.99
N GLU A 77 -8.35 -5.34 16.21
CA GLU A 77 -8.47 -3.91 16.01
C GLU A 77 -8.83 -3.68 14.54
N LEU A 78 -9.81 -2.81 14.29
CA LEU A 78 -10.20 -2.42 12.94
C LEU A 78 -9.00 -1.74 12.29
N ILE A 79 -8.24 -2.51 11.52
CA ILE A 79 -7.26 -1.93 10.59
C ILE A 79 -8.06 -1.04 9.65
N GLU A 80 -7.75 0.26 9.66
CA GLU A 80 -8.34 1.19 8.72
C GLU A 80 -8.06 0.68 7.31
N ASP A 81 -9.13 0.36 6.58
CA ASP A 81 -9.05 -0.12 5.20
C ASP A 81 -8.33 0.92 4.34
N PRO A 82 -7.09 0.67 3.89
CA PRO A 82 -6.31 1.70 3.21
C PRO A 82 -6.89 2.02 1.82
N PHE A 83 -7.79 1.18 1.32
CA PHE A 83 -8.50 1.35 0.06
C PHE A 83 -9.88 2.02 0.23
N ARG A 84 -10.24 2.47 1.44
CA ARG A 84 -11.57 3.06 1.72
C ARG A 84 -11.91 4.27 0.84
N ASP A 85 -10.88 5.01 0.44
CA ASP A 85 -10.97 6.23 -0.36
C ASP A 85 -10.65 5.96 -1.85
N ASP A 86 -10.50 4.70 -2.27
CA ASP A 86 -10.28 4.37 -3.68
C ASP A 86 -11.48 4.87 -4.52
N PRO A 87 -11.23 5.50 -5.68
CA PRO A 87 -12.29 6.05 -6.50
C PRO A 87 -13.19 4.95 -7.09
N ALA A 88 -14.46 5.28 -7.28
CA ALA A 88 -15.37 4.46 -8.05
C ALA A 88 -14.85 4.29 -9.49
N ARG A 89 -15.09 3.11 -10.06
CA ARG A 89 -14.70 2.74 -11.43
C ARG A 89 -15.92 2.21 -12.19
N ASP A 90 -15.87 2.27 -13.52
CA ASP A 90 -16.92 1.73 -14.38
C ASP A 90 -17.15 0.24 -14.07
N GLN A 91 -18.41 -0.17 -14.02
CA GLN A 91 -18.82 -1.53 -13.69
C GLN A 91 -18.57 -2.52 -14.83
N ARG A 92 -18.38 -2.02 -16.06
CA ARG A 92 -18.06 -2.85 -17.23
C ARG A 92 -16.65 -3.43 -17.17
N LEU A 93 -15.71 -2.78 -16.48
CA LEU A 93 -14.34 -3.25 -16.36
C LEU A 93 -14.28 -4.69 -15.82
N VAL A 94 -13.46 -5.53 -16.45
CA VAL A 94 -13.22 -6.89 -15.99
C VAL A 94 -12.22 -6.85 -14.84
N ILE A 95 -12.69 -7.14 -13.62
CA ILE A 95 -11.91 -6.99 -12.38
C ILE A 95 -11.08 -8.24 -12.13
N MET A 96 -9.76 -8.09 -12.12
CA MET A 96 -8.82 -9.17 -11.74
C MET A 96 -8.61 -9.20 -10.22
N THR A 97 -8.43 -8.02 -9.62
CA THR A 97 -8.32 -7.87 -8.16
C THR A 97 -9.08 -6.63 -7.71
N SER A 98 -9.82 -6.74 -6.60
CA SER A 98 -10.57 -5.62 -6.03
C SER A 98 -9.69 -4.67 -5.23
N LYS A 99 -8.75 -5.21 -4.44
CA LYS A 99 -7.82 -4.47 -3.56
C LYS A 99 -6.42 -5.10 -3.61
N PRO A 100 -5.41 -4.41 -4.17
CA PRO A 100 -5.51 -3.18 -4.95
C PRO A 100 -6.35 -3.39 -6.23
N ARG A 101 -6.97 -2.32 -6.75
CA ARG A 101 -7.78 -2.41 -7.97
C ARG A 101 -6.89 -2.71 -9.19
N ASN A 102 -7.07 -3.88 -9.79
CA ASN A 102 -6.54 -4.20 -11.11
C ASN A 102 -7.69 -4.68 -11.99
N ALA A 103 -7.89 -4.02 -13.13
CA ALA A 103 -9.00 -4.31 -14.04
C ALA A 103 -8.64 -3.95 -15.48
N GLU A 104 -9.26 -4.63 -16.45
CA GLU A 104 -9.03 -4.43 -17.88
C GLU A 104 -10.32 -4.06 -18.61
N THR A 105 -10.15 -3.45 -19.79
CA THR A 105 -11.24 -3.17 -20.74
C THR A 105 -11.85 -4.49 -21.24
N PRO A 106 -13.19 -4.62 -21.32
CA PRO A 106 -13.81 -5.77 -21.96
C PRO A 106 -13.30 -5.97 -23.40
N LEU A 107 -13.06 -7.23 -23.80
CA LEU A 107 -12.45 -7.54 -25.10
C LEU A 107 -13.29 -7.08 -26.29
N ASP A 108 -14.61 -7.12 -26.15
CA ASP A 108 -15.57 -6.63 -27.14
C ASP A 108 -15.53 -5.10 -27.28
N GLU A 109 -15.27 -4.37 -26.20
CA GLU A 109 -15.15 -2.90 -26.19
C GLU A 109 -13.73 -2.38 -26.52
N LEU A 110 -12.69 -3.21 -26.31
CA LEU A 110 -11.29 -2.82 -26.43
C LEU A 110 -10.92 -2.30 -27.83
N ALA A 111 -11.53 -2.85 -28.88
CA ALA A 111 -11.24 -2.52 -30.27
C ALA A 111 -12.31 -1.65 -30.95
N GLU A 112 -13.33 -1.20 -30.23
CA GLU A 112 -14.42 -0.39 -30.81
C GLU A 112 -13.94 0.99 -31.25
N THR A 113 -13.03 1.60 -30.50
CA THR A 113 -12.48 2.92 -30.78
C THR A 113 -10.95 2.91 -30.77
N PHE A 114 -10.34 3.80 -31.56
CA PHE A 114 -8.89 3.95 -31.55
C PHE A 114 -8.36 4.51 -30.22
N VAL A 115 -9.12 5.44 -29.60
CA VAL A 115 -8.83 5.97 -28.27
C VAL A 115 -9.83 5.36 -27.30
N THR A 116 -9.34 4.50 -26.39
CA THR A 116 -10.17 3.87 -25.36
C THR A 116 -10.77 4.94 -24.44
N PRO A 117 -12.09 4.91 -24.16
CA PRO A 117 -12.71 5.81 -23.19
C PRO A 117 -12.03 5.77 -21.83
N GLN A 118 -11.91 6.90 -21.15
CA GLN A 118 -11.15 7.04 -19.90
C GLN A 118 -11.67 6.10 -18.79
N GLU A 119 -12.99 5.93 -18.71
CA GLU A 119 -13.67 5.08 -17.74
C GLU A 119 -13.44 3.58 -17.98
N LEU A 120 -13.05 3.20 -19.20
CA LEU A 120 -12.74 1.83 -19.60
C LEU A 120 -11.24 1.56 -19.72
N PHE A 121 -10.39 2.59 -19.59
CA PHE A 121 -8.94 2.43 -19.71
C PHE A 121 -8.43 1.47 -18.63
N TYR A 122 -7.48 0.59 -18.98
CA TYR A 122 -6.95 -0.41 -18.07
C TYR A 122 -6.45 0.21 -16.76
N VAL A 123 -6.74 -0.44 -15.63
CA VAL A 123 -6.34 0.01 -14.30
C VAL A 123 -5.37 -1.00 -13.73
N ARG A 124 -4.16 -0.56 -13.40
CA ARG A 124 -3.16 -1.38 -12.70
C ARG A 124 -2.65 -0.64 -11.48
N ASN A 125 -3.14 -1.00 -10.30
CA ASN A 125 -2.66 -0.47 -9.04
C ASN A 125 -1.85 -1.52 -8.26
N HIS A 126 -0.70 -1.09 -7.73
CA HIS A 126 0.05 -1.87 -6.73
C HIS A 126 -0.39 -1.55 -5.29
N MET A 127 -0.87 -0.33 -5.05
CA MET A 127 -1.31 0.20 -3.75
C MET A 127 -2.66 0.91 -3.88
N TRP A 128 -3.18 1.49 -2.79
CA TRP A 128 -4.35 2.37 -2.84
C TRP A 128 -4.06 3.62 -3.67
N VAL A 129 -5.10 4.24 -4.23
CA VAL A 129 -4.97 5.46 -5.01
C VAL A 129 -4.67 6.64 -4.07
N PRO A 130 -3.58 7.39 -4.27
CA PRO A 130 -3.29 8.55 -3.43
C PRO A 130 -4.39 9.61 -3.53
N LYS A 131 -4.84 10.11 -2.39
CA LYS A 131 -5.74 11.25 -2.31
C LYS A 131 -4.93 12.54 -2.35
N VAL A 132 -5.16 13.35 -3.38
CA VAL A 132 -4.53 14.67 -3.52
C VAL A 132 -5.54 15.72 -3.09
N GLU A 133 -5.30 16.38 -1.95
CA GLU A 133 -6.24 17.36 -1.38
C GLU A 133 -6.27 18.66 -2.17
N ASP A 134 -5.11 19.25 -2.47
CA ASP A 134 -4.97 20.42 -3.34
C ASP A 134 -4.03 20.10 -4.52
N PRO A 135 -4.59 19.82 -5.71
CA PRO A 135 -3.79 19.54 -6.91
C PRO A 135 -2.83 20.66 -7.29
N LYS A 136 -3.08 21.91 -6.88
CA LYS A 136 -2.19 23.05 -7.19
C LYS A 136 -0.96 23.10 -6.31
N GLN A 137 -1.02 22.51 -5.11
CA GLN A 137 0.10 22.43 -4.18
C GLN A 137 0.94 21.18 -4.39
N HIS A 138 0.48 20.24 -5.22
CA HIS A 138 1.25 19.04 -5.52
C HIS A 138 2.51 19.39 -6.33
N THR A 139 3.65 18.86 -5.89
CA THR A 139 4.96 19.07 -6.49
C THR A 139 5.56 17.76 -6.97
N LEU A 140 6.28 17.82 -8.09
CA LEU A 140 7.21 16.80 -8.53
C LEU A 140 8.63 17.23 -8.17
N THR A 141 9.29 16.45 -7.31
CA THR A 141 10.71 16.64 -6.99
C THR A 141 11.56 15.77 -7.92
N ILE A 142 12.51 16.38 -8.61
CA ILE A 142 13.50 15.72 -9.46
C ILE A 142 14.87 15.86 -8.79
N GLU A 143 15.47 14.74 -8.41
CA GLU A 143 16.87 14.69 -7.99
C GLU A 143 17.77 14.59 -9.22
N LEU A 144 18.73 15.51 -9.33
CA LEU A 144 19.70 15.59 -10.41
C LEU A 144 20.96 14.76 -10.09
N LEU A 145 21.77 14.50 -11.11
CA LEU A 145 22.99 13.70 -10.99
C LEU A 145 24.03 14.28 -10.02
N ASP A 146 23.95 15.59 -9.72
CA ASP A 146 24.81 16.26 -8.74
C ASP A 146 24.26 16.21 -7.30
N GLY A 147 23.15 15.49 -7.09
CA GLY A 147 22.46 15.36 -5.81
C GLY A 147 21.59 16.56 -5.44
N THR A 148 21.53 17.59 -6.29
CA THR A 148 20.59 18.71 -6.08
C THR A 148 19.19 18.32 -6.50
N THR A 149 18.18 18.89 -5.83
CA THR A 149 16.77 18.66 -6.17
C THR A 149 16.14 19.89 -6.81
N LYS A 150 15.18 19.66 -7.70
CA LYS A 150 14.30 20.68 -8.26
C LYS A 150 12.85 20.28 -8.10
N ASP A 151 12.05 21.20 -7.56
CA ASP A 151 10.62 21.01 -7.38
C ASP A 151 9.84 21.74 -8.47
N TYR A 152 8.85 21.06 -9.04
CA TYR A 152 7.95 21.59 -10.06
C TYR A 152 6.51 21.45 -9.60
N THR A 153 5.76 22.55 -9.53
CA THR A 153 4.31 22.48 -9.34
C THR A 153 3.63 21.94 -10.61
N VAL A 154 2.36 21.54 -10.49
CA VAL A 154 1.55 21.16 -11.67
C VAL A 154 1.49 22.29 -12.71
N GLU A 155 1.50 23.56 -12.29
CA GLU A 155 1.50 24.70 -13.20
C GLU A 155 2.86 24.86 -13.91
N ASP A 156 3.96 24.67 -13.18
CA ASP A 156 5.29 24.66 -13.78
C ASP A 156 5.41 23.62 -14.89
N LEU A 157 4.92 22.39 -14.64
CA LEU A 157 4.96 21.30 -15.62
C LEU A 157 4.14 21.59 -16.89
N LYS A 158 3.09 22.42 -16.79
CA LYS A 158 2.25 22.79 -17.93
C LYS A 158 2.81 23.93 -18.76
N THR A 159 3.60 24.81 -18.14
CA THR A 159 3.98 26.11 -18.72
C THR A 159 5.46 26.24 -19.03
N LYS A 160 6.33 25.47 -18.37
CA LYS A 160 7.77 25.49 -18.60
C LYS A 160 8.16 24.42 -19.62
N THR A 161 8.10 24.80 -20.89
CA THR A 161 8.74 24.10 -22.03
C THR A 161 10.16 24.59 -22.26
#